data_AF-A0A0F4ZBR7-F1
#
_entry.id   AF-A0A0F4ZBR7-F1
#
_cell.length_a   1.000
_cell.length_b   1.000
_cell.length_c   1.000
_cell.angle_alpha   90.00
_cell.angle_beta   90.00
_cell.angle_gamma   90.00
#
_symmetry.space_group_name_H-M   'P 1'
#
loop_
_entity.id
_entity.type
_entity.pdbx_description
1 polymer ?
#
loop_
_entity_poly.entity_id
_entity_poly.type
_entity_poly.pdbx_seq_one_letter_code
_entity_poly.pdbx_strand_id
1 'polypeptide(L)'
;MGRGPKKHQKRLSAPSHWLLDKLSGVYAPKPSPGPHKQRDCLPLIVFIRNRLKYALNYRETKAILMQRLIKVDGKVRTDMTFPTGFMDVISIEKTGENFRLIYDTKGRFTVHRIQNEEATFKLGKVKRVQLGRGGIPFLVTHDARTGLIATTTSPHFFVLYISSPAATQAGDRHARIKGRLMCVGVGPRKTRLLSVLQRLIRYPDPLIKVNDTVKIDVETGKIIDFVKFDTGALAMITGGRNMGRVGVITHRERHDGGFAIVHLKDALDNTFTTRESNVFIIGQDKPLISLPKGKGVKLTIAEERDKRRAQATQ
;
A
#
# COMPACT_ATOMS: atom_id res chain seq x y z
N MET A 1 3.16 34.83 1.06
CA MET A 1 3.02 33.39 0.74
C MET A 1 1.92 32.80 1.62
N GLY A 2 0.88 32.18 1.06
CA GLY A 2 -0.16 31.54 1.88
C GLY A 2 0.44 30.40 2.70
N ARG A 3 0.39 30.53 4.02
CA ARG A 3 0.85 29.52 4.99
C ARG A 3 -0.28 28.49 5.19
N GLY A 4 0.07 27.20 5.21
CA GLY A 4 -0.89 26.10 5.43
C GLY A 4 -0.94 25.05 4.30
N PRO A 5 -1.76 23.99 4.47
CA PRO A 5 -1.85 22.90 3.51
C PRO A 5 -2.48 23.37 2.19
N LYS A 6 -1.69 23.35 1.12
CA LYS A 6 -2.17 23.70 -0.22
C LYS A 6 -3.19 22.67 -0.69
N LYS A 7 -4.40 23.07 -1.08
CA LYS A 7 -5.43 22.15 -1.59
C LYS A 7 -5.27 21.82 -3.09
N HIS A 8 -4.60 22.69 -3.83
CA HIS A 8 -4.46 22.59 -5.28
C HIS A 8 -3.04 22.21 -5.69
N GLN A 9 -2.91 21.46 -6.80
CA GLN A 9 -1.65 21.13 -7.44
C GLN A 9 -1.68 21.70 -8.87
N LYS A 10 -0.69 22.53 -9.22
CA LYS A 10 -0.51 23.01 -10.60
C LYS A 10 -0.01 21.86 -11.47
N ARG A 11 -0.48 21.80 -12.70
CA ARG A 11 -0.17 20.71 -13.63
C ARG A 11 1.32 20.62 -13.98
N LEU A 12 1.96 21.77 -14.21
CA LEU A 12 3.41 21.83 -14.47
C LEU A 12 4.26 21.31 -13.29
N SER A 13 3.73 21.40 -12.07
CA SER A 13 4.39 20.88 -10.86
C SER A 13 4.00 19.43 -10.55
N ALA A 14 3.14 18.80 -11.34
CA ALA A 14 2.77 17.41 -11.13
C ALA A 14 3.97 16.49 -11.43
N PRO A 15 4.04 15.32 -10.78
CA PRO A 15 5.10 14.36 -11.08
C PRO A 15 5.12 13.93 -12.55
N SER A 16 6.29 13.91 -13.16
CA SER A 16 6.45 13.63 -14.60
C SER A 16 6.03 12.20 -15.00
N HIS A 17 6.13 11.24 -14.08
CA HIS A 17 5.76 9.85 -14.31
C HIS A 17 4.25 9.63 -14.46
N TRP A 18 3.41 10.62 -14.15
CA TRP A 18 1.98 10.57 -14.42
C TRP A 18 1.64 10.75 -15.91
N LEU A 19 2.58 11.27 -16.70
CA LEU A 19 2.40 11.56 -18.13
C LEU A 19 1.17 12.43 -18.40
N LEU A 20 0.97 13.46 -17.57
CA LEU A 20 -0.01 14.48 -17.87
C LEU A 20 0.54 15.38 -18.98
N ASP A 21 -0.28 15.64 -19.99
CA ASP A 21 0.00 16.62 -21.03
C ASP A 21 0.07 18.03 -20.43
N LYS A 22 0.70 18.98 -21.13
CA LYS A 22 0.92 20.34 -20.61
C LYS A 22 -0.28 21.27 -20.81
N LEU A 23 -1.15 21.02 -21.78
CA LEU A 23 -2.09 22.01 -22.33
C LEU A 23 -3.56 21.79 -21.96
N SER A 24 -4.00 20.56 -21.63
CA SER A 24 -5.42 20.24 -21.36
C SER A 24 -6.00 20.84 -20.08
N GLY A 25 -5.23 21.63 -19.33
CA GLY A 25 -5.77 22.39 -18.20
C GLY A 25 -4.70 22.92 -17.25
N VAL A 26 -5.09 23.83 -16.36
CA VAL A 26 -4.15 24.50 -15.44
C VAL A 26 -3.76 23.62 -14.24
N TYR A 27 -4.67 22.76 -13.80
CA TYR A 27 -4.53 21.96 -12.58
C TYR A 27 -4.35 20.47 -12.86
N ALA A 28 -3.67 19.79 -11.94
CA ALA A 28 -3.59 18.34 -11.88
C ALA A 28 -4.33 17.84 -10.63
N PRO A 29 -4.85 16.59 -10.65
CA PRO A 29 -5.47 16.01 -9.47
C PRO A 29 -4.44 15.91 -8.34
N LYS A 30 -4.69 16.62 -7.24
CA LYS A 30 -3.85 16.51 -6.04
C LYS A 30 -4.20 15.23 -5.28
N PRO A 31 -3.25 14.32 -5.01
CA PRO A 31 -3.54 13.10 -4.28
C PRO A 31 -3.96 13.43 -2.85
N SER A 32 -4.94 12.70 -2.33
CA SER A 32 -5.33 12.78 -0.92
C SER A 32 -4.21 12.23 -0.03
N PRO A 33 -4.09 12.69 1.24
CA PRO A 33 -3.17 12.07 2.17
C PRO A 33 -3.61 10.62 2.42
N GLY A 34 -2.77 9.67 2.02
CA GLY A 34 -3.09 8.25 2.06
C GLY A 34 -1.85 7.38 2.26
N PRO A 35 -1.91 6.11 1.85
CA PRO A 35 -0.84 5.12 2.09
C PRO A 35 0.54 5.54 1.54
N HIS A 36 0.54 6.17 0.36
CA HIS A 36 1.74 6.45 -0.41
C HIS A 36 2.07 7.95 -0.46
N LYS A 37 3.36 8.27 -0.64
CA LYS A 37 3.84 9.65 -0.79
C LYS A 37 3.34 10.25 -2.11
N GLN A 38 3.10 11.56 -2.14
CA GLN A 38 2.60 12.26 -3.34
C GLN A 38 3.48 12.08 -4.59
N ARG A 39 4.80 11.97 -4.42
CA ARG A 39 5.76 11.77 -5.51
C ARG A 39 5.84 10.30 -5.96
N ASP A 40 5.42 9.37 -5.11
CA ASP A 40 5.56 7.92 -5.31
C ASP A 40 4.18 7.25 -5.42
N CYS A 41 3.19 7.98 -5.92
CA CYS A 41 1.83 7.48 -6.12
C CYS A 41 1.29 7.85 -7.50
N LEU A 42 0.18 7.21 -7.85
CA LEU A 42 -0.68 7.46 -8.99
C LEU A 42 -2.11 7.63 -8.43
N PRO A 43 -2.77 8.77 -8.65
CA PRO A 43 -4.17 8.93 -8.27
C PRO A 43 -5.09 8.01 -9.07
N LEU A 44 -6.16 7.50 -8.43
CA LEU A 44 -7.16 6.65 -9.12
C LEU A 44 -7.76 7.31 -10.36
N ILE A 45 -7.96 8.63 -10.34
CA ILE A 45 -8.41 9.36 -11.53
C ILE A 45 -7.45 9.24 -12.72
N VAL A 46 -6.13 9.30 -12.49
CA VAL A 46 -5.13 9.17 -13.56
C VAL A 46 -5.10 7.72 -14.05
N PHE A 47 -5.29 6.76 -13.16
CA PHE A 47 -5.38 5.35 -13.50
C PHE A 47 -6.56 5.05 -14.44
N ILE A 48 -7.78 5.44 -14.05
CA ILE A 48 -9.02 5.15 -14.80
C ILE A 48 -9.05 5.91 -16.14
N ARG A 49 -8.68 7.20 -16.13
CA ARG A 49 -8.80 8.09 -17.30
C ARG A 49 -7.61 7.98 -18.26
N ASN A 50 -6.38 8.13 -17.77
CA ASN A 50 -5.21 8.26 -18.64
C ASN A 50 -4.57 6.91 -18.98
N ARG A 51 -4.63 5.91 -18.09
CA ARG A 51 -4.01 4.59 -18.32
C ARG A 51 -4.99 3.61 -18.95
N LEU A 52 -6.12 3.35 -18.30
CA LEU A 52 -7.12 2.39 -18.78
C LEU A 52 -8.08 2.98 -19.83
N LYS A 53 -8.26 4.31 -19.84
CA LYS A 53 -9.18 5.02 -20.74
C LYS A 53 -10.65 4.55 -20.64
N TYR A 54 -11.09 4.10 -19.46
CA TYR A 54 -12.50 3.79 -19.20
C TYR A 54 -13.37 5.02 -18.95
N ALA A 55 -12.74 6.13 -18.57
CA ALA A 55 -13.38 7.43 -18.49
C ALA A 55 -12.65 8.40 -19.40
N LEU A 56 -13.38 9.29 -20.06
CA LEU A 56 -12.84 10.43 -20.79
C LEU A 56 -12.68 11.62 -19.86
N ASN A 57 -13.65 11.82 -18.96
CA ASN A 57 -13.78 13.03 -18.15
C ASN A 57 -13.74 12.79 -16.63
N TYR A 58 -13.57 13.88 -15.86
CA TYR A 58 -13.61 13.85 -14.39
C TYR A 58 -14.98 13.37 -13.87
N ARG A 59 -16.08 13.79 -14.50
CA ARG A 59 -17.45 13.41 -14.11
C ARG A 59 -17.71 11.92 -14.25
N GLU A 60 -17.26 11.32 -15.35
CA GLU A 60 -17.37 9.88 -15.59
C GLU A 60 -16.53 9.09 -14.58
N THR A 61 -15.30 9.54 -14.32
CA THR A 61 -14.45 8.91 -13.30
C THR A 61 -15.14 8.90 -11.93
N LYS A 62 -15.80 10.01 -11.57
CA LYS A 62 -16.62 10.10 -10.35
C LYS A 62 -17.78 9.11 -10.38
N ALA A 63 -18.49 8.98 -11.50
CA ALA A 63 -19.61 8.05 -11.63
C ALA A 63 -19.17 6.59 -11.44
N ILE A 64 -18.06 6.18 -12.07
CA ILE A 64 -17.50 4.83 -11.94
C ILE A 64 -17.12 4.52 -10.48
N LEU A 65 -16.46 5.46 -9.80
CA LEU A 65 -16.06 5.26 -8.39
C LEU A 65 -17.24 5.24 -7.43
N MET A 66 -18.30 6.02 -7.70
CA MET A 66 -19.52 6.01 -6.88
C MET A 66 -20.32 4.71 -7.00
N GLN A 67 -20.19 3.98 -8.10
CA GLN A 67 -20.74 2.63 -8.25
C GLN A 67 -20.03 1.58 -7.37
N ARG A 68 -18.92 1.94 -6.70
CA ARG A 68 -18.20 1.06 -5.76
C ARG A 68 -17.58 -0.19 -6.37
N LEU A 69 -17.40 -0.22 -7.70
CA LEU A 69 -16.86 -1.36 -8.45
C LEU A 69 -15.34 -1.50 -8.36
N ILE A 70 -14.64 -0.44 -7.98
CA ILE A 70 -13.18 -0.40 -7.92
C ILE A 70 -12.73 -0.67 -6.49
N LYS A 71 -11.93 -1.72 -6.33
CA LYS A 71 -11.28 -2.06 -5.08
C LYS A 71 -9.77 -1.86 -5.21
N VAL A 72 -9.18 -1.30 -4.17
CA VAL A 72 -7.72 -1.21 -4.01
C VAL A 72 -7.37 -2.00 -2.76
N ASP A 73 -6.47 -2.98 -2.90
CA ASP A 73 -6.14 -3.95 -1.86
C ASP A 73 -7.41 -4.59 -1.24
N GLY A 74 -8.33 -5.08 -2.07
CA GLY A 74 -9.58 -5.73 -1.62
C GLY A 74 -10.61 -4.78 -1.00
N LYS A 75 -10.26 -3.50 -0.77
CA LYS A 75 -11.16 -2.51 -0.16
C LYS A 75 -11.72 -1.58 -1.22
N VAL A 76 -13.04 -1.42 -1.22
CA VAL A 76 -13.73 -0.46 -2.10
C VAL A 76 -13.23 0.96 -1.81
N ARG A 77 -12.81 1.68 -2.85
CA ARG A 77 -12.39 3.08 -2.76
C ARG A 77 -13.26 3.94 -3.66
N THR A 78 -13.92 4.93 -3.07
CA THR A 78 -14.75 5.92 -3.78
C THR A 78 -14.02 7.24 -4.02
N ASP A 79 -12.87 7.44 -3.38
CA ASP A 79 -12.08 8.67 -3.50
C ASP A 79 -11.30 8.69 -4.84
N MET A 80 -11.60 9.68 -5.68
CA MET A 80 -10.96 9.87 -6.99
C MET A 80 -9.47 10.15 -6.89
N THR A 81 -9.03 10.84 -5.84
CA THR A 81 -7.63 11.23 -5.67
C THR A 81 -6.89 10.34 -4.70
N PHE A 82 -7.44 9.16 -4.40
CA PHE A 82 -6.77 8.17 -3.57
C PHE A 82 -5.39 7.82 -4.15
N PRO A 83 -4.31 7.92 -3.35
CA PRO A 83 -2.97 7.62 -3.81
C PRO A 83 -2.76 6.11 -3.84
N THR A 84 -2.86 5.52 -5.03
CA THR A 84 -2.38 4.15 -5.28
C THR A 84 -0.88 4.20 -5.57
N GLY A 85 -0.11 3.26 -5.07
CA GLY A 85 1.35 3.30 -5.19
C GLY A 85 1.94 2.00 -5.68
N PHE A 86 3.26 1.89 -5.51
CA PHE A 86 4.00 0.68 -5.84
C PHE A 86 3.45 -0.54 -5.09
N MET A 87 3.32 -1.67 -5.79
CA MET A 87 2.83 -2.96 -5.28
C MET A 87 1.37 -3.03 -4.83
N ASP A 88 0.59 -1.96 -5.00
CA ASP A 88 -0.85 -2.03 -4.76
C ASP A 88 -1.55 -2.87 -5.83
N VAL A 89 -2.56 -3.63 -5.41
CA VAL A 89 -3.42 -4.41 -6.30
C VAL A 89 -4.74 -3.67 -6.47
N ILE A 90 -5.15 -3.44 -7.72
CA ILE A 90 -6.40 -2.80 -8.10
C ILE A 90 -7.24 -3.83 -8.84
N SER A 91 -8.42 -4.15 -8.31
CA SER A 91 -9.35 -5.11 -8.90
C SER A 91 -10.63 -4.39 -9.34
N ILE A 92 -11.10 -4.73 -10.54
CA ILE A 92 -12.36 -4.22 -11.08
C ILE A 92 -13.33 -5.40 -11.19
N GLU A 93 -14.37 -5.40 -10.36
CA GLU A 93 -15.27 -6.57 -10.25
C GLU A 93 -16.05 -6.83 -11.53
N LYS A 94 -16.49 -5.76 -12.21
CA LYS A 94 -17.35 -5.87 -13.40
C LYS A 94 -16.63 -6.48 -14.60
N THR A 95 -15.32 -6.22 -14.75
CA THR A 95 -14.51 -6.77 -15.84
C THR A 95 -13.75 -8.03 -15.41
N GLY A 96 -13.69 -8.33 -14.10
CA GLY A 96 -12.89 -9.42 -13.55
C GLY A 96 -11.38 -9.21 -13.72
N GLU A 97 -10.94 -8.00 -14.04
CA GLU A 97 -9.53 -7.71 -14.29
C GLU A 97 -8.82 -7.23 -13.03
N ASN A 98 -7.63 -7.79 -12.81
CA ASN A 98 -6.75 -7.44 -11.71
C ASN A 98 -5.48 -6.78 -12.24
N PHE A 99 -5.09 -5.70 -11.59
CA PHE A 99 -3.93 -4.91 -11.94
C PHE A 99 -3.01 -4.75 -10.75
N ARG A 100 -1.70 -4.79 -11.01
CA ARG A 100 -0.67 -4.40 -10.06
C ARG A 100 0.09 -3.20 -10.59
N LEU A 101 0.33 -2.22 -9.71
CA LEU A 101 1.13 -1.05 -10.05
C LEU A 101 2.62 -1.35 -9.81
N ILE A 102 3.38 -1.39 -10.91
CA ILE A 102 4.82 -1.68 -10.91
C ILE A 102 5.56 -0.60 -11.70
N TYR A 103 6.82 -0.34 -11.35
CA TYR A 103 7.68 0.55 -12.11
C TYR A 103 8.19 -0.09 -13.41
N ASP A 104 8.16 0.69 -14.48
CA ASP A 104 8.88 0.43 -15.72
C ASP A 104 10.35 0.83 -15.59
N THR A 105 11.21 0.31 -16.48
CA THR A 105 12.65 0.65 -16.56
C THR A 105 12.91 2.13 -16.84
N LYS A 106 11.90 2.84 -17.37
CA LYS A 106 11.90 4.30 -17.57
C LYS A 106 11.48 5.09 -16.33
N GLY A 107 11.16 4.42 -15.22
CA GLY A 107 10.77 5.08 -13.98
C GLY A 107 9.31 5.55 -13.95
N ARG A 108 8.41 4.85 -14.64
CA ARG A 108 6.98 5.21 -14.74
C ARG A 108 6.12 4.14 -14.10
N PHE A 109 4.95 4.49 -13.57
CA PHE A 109 3.97 3.47 -13.18
C PHE A 109 3.37 2.82 -14.42
N THR A 110 3.53 1.51 -14.51
CA THR A 110 2.86 0.65 -15.47
C THR A 110 1.73 -0.09 -14.79
N VAL A 111 0.65 -0.25 -15.54
CA VAL A 111 -0.51 -1.04 -15.13
C VAL A 111 -0.27 -2.46 -15.62
N HIS A 112 0.23 -3.31 -14.74
CA HIS A 112 0.53 -4.70 -15.06
C HIS A 112 -0.71 -5.56 -14.81
N ARG A 113 -1.19 -6.27 -15.83
CA ARG A 113 -2.32 -7.21 -15.68
C ARG A 113 -1.82 -8.46 -14.97
N ILE A 114 -2.53 -8.90 -13.94
CA ILE A 114 -2.17 -10.07 -13.13
C ILE A 114 -3.30 -11.10 -13.13
N GLN A 115 -2.94 -12.34 -12.80
CA GLN A 115 -3.91 -13.41 -12.58
C GLN A 115 -4.55 -13.28 -11.19
N ASN A 116 -5.69 -13.96 -10.99
CA ASN A 116 -6.45 -13.91 -9.74
C ASN A 116 -5.66 -14.44 -8.54
N GLU A 117 -4.85 -15.49 -8.73
CA GLU A 117 -4.00 -16.05 -7.69
C GLU A 117 -2.97 -15.03 -7.18
N GLU A 118 -2.33 -14.30 -8.09
CA GLU A 118 -1.39 -13.24 -7.71
C GLU A 118 -2.08 -12.05 -7.06
N ALA A 119 -3.36 -11.80 -7.35
CA ALA A 119 -4.12 -10.68 -6.80
C ALA A 119 -4.46 -10.87 -5.31
N THR A 120 -4.46 -12.11 -4.82
CA THR A 120 -4.72 -12.43 -3.41
C THR A 120 -3.65 -11.88 -2.47
N PHE A 121 -2.41 -11.73 -2.93
CA PHE A 121 -1.31 -11.27 -2.10
C PHE A 121 -0.64 -10.01 -2.68
N LYS A 122 0.13 -9.34 -1.83
CA LYS A 122 1.03 -8.27 -2.24
C LYS A 122 2.31 -8.25 -1.41
N LEU A 123 3.32 -7.57 -1.91
CA LEU A 123 4.60 -7.42 -1.20
C LEU A 123 4.65 -6.07 -0.49
N GLY A 124 5.12 -6.07 0.75
CA GLY A 124 5.34 -4.88 1.56
C GLY A 124 6.75 -4.84 2.12
N LYS A 125 7.56 -3.85 1.72
CA LYS A 125 8.86 -3.59 2.35
C LYS A 125 8.69 -3.06 3.76
N VAL A 126 9.43 -3.63 4.71
CA VAL A 126 9.50 -3.22 6.11
C VAL A 126 10.31 -1.94 6.24
N LYS A 127 9.68 -0.87 6.75
CA LYS A 127 10.35 0.41 7.04
C LYS A 127 10.86 0.51 8.47
N ARG A 128 10.12 -0.04 9.42
CA ARG A 128 10.48 -0.02 10.85
C ARG A 128 9.80 -1.17 11.58
N VAL A 129 10.51 -1.70 12.56
CA VAL A 129 10.01 -2.65 13.55
C VAL A 129 10.12 -1.94 14.89
N GLN A 130 9.01 -1.86 15.64
CA GLN A 130 8.95 -1.12 16.89
C GLN A 130 8.08 -1.86 17.91
N LEU A 131 8.36 -1.65 19.19
CA LEU A 131 7.48 -2.09 20.27
C LEU A 131 6.42 -1.02 20.52
N GLY A 132 5.16 -1.43 20.56
CA GLY A 132 4.02 -0.57 20.87
C GLY A 132 3.75 -0.49 22.37
N ARG A 133 2.70 0.24 22.73
CA ARG A 133 2.21 0.28 24.11
C ARG A 133 1.83 -1.15 24.56
N GLY A 134 2.29 -1.53 25.74
CA GLY A 134 2.12 -2.90 26.26
C GLY A 134 3.16 -3.89 25.74
N GLY A 135 4.30 -3.42 25.21
CA GLY A 135 5.40 -4.29 24.77
C GLY A 135 5.10 -5.11 23.51
N ILE A 136 3.99 -4.80 22.81
CA ILE A 136 3.57 -5.58 21.65
C ILE A 136 4.40 -5.18 20.42
N PRO A 137 5.16 -6.10 19.80
CA PRO A 137 5.90 -5.80 18.58
C PRO A 137 4.96 -5.57 17.41
N PHE A 138 5.20 -4.51 16.64
CA PHE A 138 4.49 -4.21 15.41
C PHE A 138 5.45 -3.79 14.30
N LEU A 139 5.01 -4.03 13.08
CA LEU A 139 5.77 -3.73 11.88
C LEU A 139 5.07 -2.65 11.07
N VAL A 140 5.86 -1.76 10.47
CA VAL A 140 5.35 -0.73 9.56
C VAL A 140 5.94 -0.93 8.18
N THR A 141 5.06 -1.08 7.21
CA THR A 141 5.44 -1.26 5.81
C THR A 141 5.52 0.07 5.06
N HIS A 142 6.03 0.02 3.83
CA HIS A 142 6.20 1.19 2.98
C HIS A 142 4.90 1.93 2.62
N ASP A 143 3.83 1.17 2.49
CA ASP A 143 2.44 1.50 2.18
C ASP A 143 1.62 1.86 3.44
N ALA A 144 2.32 2.28 4.51
CA ALA A 144 1.75 2.87 5.72
C ALA A 144 0.60 2.06 6.36
N ARG A 145 0.60 0.73 6.19
CA ARG A 145 -0.17 -0.17 7.05
C ARG A 145 0.51 -0.12 8.43
N THR A 146 0.03 0.78 9.27
CA THR A 146 0.46 0.91 10.66
C THR A 146 -0.62 0.37 11.59
N GLY A 147 -0.20 -0.42 12.56
CA GLY A 147 -1.07 -0.81 13.65
C GLY A 147 -1.34 0.37 14.59
N LEU A 148 -2.39 1.16 14.35
CA LEU A 148 -2.85 2.11 15.35
C LEU A 148 -3.58 1.35 16.47
N ILE A 149 -3.15 1.63 17.70
CA ILE A 149 -3.66 1.03 18.92
C ILE A 149 -5.03 1.66 19.21
N ALA A 150 -6.11 0.93 18.94
CA ALA A 150 -7.30 1.08 19.76
C ALA A 150 -6.96 0.43 21.11
N THR A 151 -6.65 1.24 22.12
CA THR A 151 -6.65 0.78 23.50
C THR A 151 -8.10 0.52 23.85
N THR A 152 -8.57 -0.72 23.70
CA THR A 152 -9.72 -1.18 24.50
C THR A 152 -9.19 -1.46 25.90
N THR A 153 -8.92 -0.41 26.66
CA THR A 153 -8.96 -0.50 28.11
C THR A 153 -10.43 -0.53 28.49
N SER A 154 -11.00 -1.72 28.55
CA SER A 154 -12.14 -2.01 29.41
C SER A 154 -11.60 -2.70 30.65
N PRO A 155 -11.26 -1.97 31.74
CA PRO A 155 -11.16 -2.58 33.05
C PRO A 155 -12.59 -2.84 33.55
N HIS A 156 -12.78 -3.93 34.28
CA HIS A 156 -14.03 -4.42 34.85
C HIS A 156 -14.97 -5.15 33.88
N PHE A 157 -14.82 -6.47 33.83
CA PHE A 157 -15.95 -7.39 34.03
C PHE A 157 -15.37 -8.73 34.49
N PHE A 158 -15.03 -8.78 35.78
CA PHE A 158 -14.86 -10.02 36.52
C PHE A 158 -16.27 -10.52 36.81
N VAL A 159 -16.78 -11.46 36.01
CA VAL A 159 -17.99 -12.21 36.39
C VAL A 159 -17.54 -13.62 36.66
N LEU A 160 -17.41 -13.87 37.96
CA LEU A 160 -17.49 -15.18 38.58
C LEU A 160 -18.65 -15.96 37.96
N TYR A 161 -18.31 -17.11 37.38
CA TYR A 161 -19.24 -18.19 37.13
C TYR A 161 -19.76 -18.67 38.49
N ILE A 162 -21.02 -18.38 38.82
CA ILE A 162 -21.76 -19.14 39.84
C ILE A 162 -22.95 -19.76 39.13
N SER A 163 -22.89 -21.08 39.02
CA SER A 163 -24.01 -21.94 38.66
C SER A 163 -25.17 -21.74 39.64
N SER A 164 -26.38 -21.47 39.13
CA SER A 164 -27.65 -21.86 39.80
C SER A 164 -27.67 -23.39 39.99
N PRO A 165 -28.41 -23.97 40.97
CA PRO A 165 -29.78 -23.58 41.36
C PRO A 165 -30.16 -23.74 42.86
N ALA A 166 -31.24 -23.07 43.29
CA ALA A 166 -32.36 -23.62 44.07
C ALA A 166 -33.21 -22.52 44.76
N ALA A 167 -34.52 -22.73 44.75
CA ALA A 167 -35.57 -21.90 45.32
C ALA A 167 -35.56 -21.86 46.86
N THR A 168 -36.11 -20.80 47.48
CA THR A 168 -37.05 -20.80 48.64
C THR A 168 -37.59 -19.37 48.88
N GLN A 169 -38.82 -19.30 49.43
CA GLN A 169 -39.78 -18.18 49.55
C GLN A 169 -39.47 -17.08 50.60
N ALA A 170 -40.39 -16.09 50.64
CA ALA A 170 -40.58 -14.95 51.58
C ALA A 170 -39.93 -13.64 51.08
N GLY A 171 -40.55 -12.46 51.07
CA GLY A 171 -41.71 -11.89 51.75
C GLY A 171 -41.40 -10.40 52.01
N ASP A 172 -42.38 -9.53 51.81
CA ASP A 172 -42.48 -8.14 52.31
C ASP A 172 -41.85 -6.91 51.59
N ARG A 173 -42.79 -6.07 51.13
CA ARG A 173 -43.00 -4.62 51.34
C ARG A 173 -41.94 -3.56 50.93
N HIS A 174 -42.39 -2.72 49.98
CA HIS A 174 -42.30 -1.25 49.97
C HIS A 174 -40.97 -0.56 50.32
N ALA A 175 -40.28 -0.01 49.32
CA ALA A 175 -39.74 1.36 49.39
C ALA A 175 -39.39 1.90 47.99
N ARG A 176 -40.22 2.82 47.52
CA ARG A 176 -39.98 3.68 46.35
C ARG A 176 -39.54 5.04 46.89
N ILE A 177 -38.26 5.41 46.79
CA ILE A 177 -37.83 6.81 46.93
C ILE A 177 -36.86 7.18 45.79
N LYS A 178 -37.20 8.30 45.17
CA LYS A 178 -36.71 8.86 43.92
C LYS A 178 -35.31 9.46 44.08
N GLY A 179 -34.42 9.18 43.13
CA GLY A 179 -33.19 9.92 42.88
C GLY A 179 -33.01 10.08 41.37
N ARG A 180 -33.47 11.20 40.85
CA ARG A 180 -33.47 11.61 39.43
C ARG A 180 -32.04 11.65 38.88
N LEU A 181 -31.70 10.73 37.97
CA LEU A 181 -30.63 10.96 37.00
C LEU A 181 -31.27 11.06 35.61
N MET A 182 -31.21 12.26 35.03
CA MET A 182 -31.66 12.51 33.66
C MET A 182 -30.87 11.60 32.71
N CYS A 183 -31.55 10.59 32.18
CA CYS A 183 -31.08 9.84 31.03
C CYS A 183 -31.33 10.71 29.80
N VAL A 184 -30.32 11.50 29.40
CA VAL A 184 -30.31 12.09 28.05
C VAL A 184 -30.16 10.93 27.08
N GLY A 185 -31.25 10.60 26.39
CA GLY A 185 -31.27 9.57 25.37
C GLY A 185 -30.22 9.86 24.31
N VAL A 186 -29.21 8.99 24.21
CA VAL A 186 -28.37 8.88 23.03
C VAL A 186 -28.70 7.54 22.40
N GLY A 187 -29.44 7.61 21.28
CA GLY A 187 -29.88 6.46 20.51
C GLY A 187 -28.73 5.57 19.99
N PRO A 188 -29.07 4.46 19.32
CA PRO A 188 -28.13 3.39 19.03
C PRO A 188 -27.21 3.80 17.88
N ARG A 189 -26.06 4.42 18.17
CA ARG A 189 -24.95 4.47 17.21
C ARG A 189 -24.23 3.12 17.20
N LYS A 190 -24.96 2.09 16.74
CA LYS A 190 -24.36 0.85 16.26
C LYS A 190 -23.42 1.18 15.10
N THR A 191 -22.30 0.46 15.07
CA THR A 191 -21.48 0.14 13.90
C THR A 191 -20.70 1.27 13.20
N ARG A 192 -19.60 1.72 13.83
CA ARG A 192 -18.40 2.21 13.10
C ARG A 192 -17.08 1.77 13.76
N LEU A 193 -17.02 0.55 14.32
CA LEU A 193 -15.81 0.03 14.98
C LEU A 193 -15.17 -1.19 14.29
N LEU A 194 -15.83 -1.84 13.34
CA LEU A 194 -15.31 -3.07 12.72
C LEU A 194 -14.37 -2.84 11.51
N SER A 195 -14.29 -1.65 10.92
CA SER A 195 -13.45 -1.41 9.74
C SER A 195 -12.00 -0.99 10.03
N VAL A 196 -11.62 -0.85 11.31
CA VAL A 196 -10.28 -0.42 11.73
C VAL A 196 -9.34 -1.60 12.01
N LEU A 197 -9.87 -2.80 12.24
CA LEU A 197 -9.08 -4.00 12.60
C LEU A 197 -8.17 -4.53 11.48
N GLN A 198 -8.48 -4.21 10.23
CA GLN A 198 -7.88 -4.85 9.05
C GLN A 198 -6.66 -4.10 8.49
N ARG A 199 -5.92 -3.37 9.35
CA ARG A 199 -4.70 -2.60 9.00
C ARG A 199 -3.51 -2.93 9.91
N LEU A 200 -3.63 -3.93 10.76
CA LEU A 200 -2.79 -4.11 11.93
C LEU A 200 -1.89 -5.34 11.78
N ILE A 201 -0.61 -5.16 11.46
CA ILE A 201 0.39 -6.24 11.49
C ILE A 201 1.08 -6.19 12.86
N ARG A 202 0.59 -7.00 13.79
CA ARG A 202 1.16 -7.19 15.13
C ARG A 202 1.67 -8.61 15.27
N TYR A 203 2.62 -8.80 16.19
CA TYR A 203 3.30 -10.06 16.39
C TYR A 203 3.98 -10.57 15.11
N PRO A 204 4.83 -9.76 14.45
CA PRO A 204 5.70 -10.28 13.39
C PRO A 204 6.67 -11.31 13.97
N ASP A 205 7.11 -12.25 13.13
CA ASP A 205 8.19 -13.16 13.47
C ASP A 205 9.45 -12.35 13.87
N PRO A 206 10.12 -12.68 15.00
CA PRO A 206 11.37 -12.04 15.43
C PRO A 206 12.48 -12.01 14.37
N LEU A 207 12.44 -12.91 13.39
CA LEU A 207 13.41 -12.97 12.30
C LEU A 207 13.29 -11.79 11.31
N ILE A 208 12.16 -11.08 11.28
CA ILE A 208 11.90 -10.00 10.33
C ILE A 208 12.61 -8.72 10.76
N LYS A 209 13.49 -8.22 9.89
CA LYS A 209 14.29 -7.01 10.12
C LYS A 209 13.84 -5.85 9.20
N VAL A 210 14.42 -4.69 9.44
CA VAL A 210 14.22 -3.50 8.60
C VAL A 210 14.79 -3.76 7.20
N ASN A 211 14.11 -3.28 6.16
CA ASN A 211 14.39 -3.47 4.74
C ASN A 211 14.08 -4.86 4.14
N ASP A 212 13.68 -5.82 4.97
CA ASP A 212 13.09 -7.07 4.49
C ASP A 212 11.77 -6.81 3.76
N THR A 213 11.31 -7.79 2.99
CA THR A 213 10.03 -7.70 2.29
C THR A 213 9.09 -8.80 2.76
N VAL A 214 7.85 -8.42 3.04
CA VAL A 214 6.85 -9.31 3.60
C VAL A 214 5.77 -9.56 2.56
N LYS A 215 5.39 -10.82 2.37
CA LYS A 215 4.23 -11.23 1.57
C LYS A 215 2.98 -11.16 2.45
N ILE A 216 2.06 -10.29 2.06
CA ILE A 216 0.86 -9.96 2.81
C ILE A 216 -0.34 -10.42 2.02
N ASP A 217 -1.25 -11.14 2.67
CA ASP A 217 -2.56 -11.43 2.11
C ASP A 217 -3.43 -10.16 2.07
N VAL A 218 -4.04 -9.88 0.93
CA VAL A 218 -4.84 -8.68 0.70
C VAL A 218 -6.13 -8.71 1.51
N GLU A 219 -6.74 -9.88 1.71
CA GLU A 219 -8.02 -10.01 2.41
C GLU A 219 -7.85 -10.00 3.93
N THR A 220 -6.99 -10.89 4.45
CA THR A 220 -6.77 -11.00 5.90
C THR A 220 -5.83 -9.92 6.43
N GLY A 221 -4.94 -9.39 5.58
CA GLY A 221 -3.91 -8.45 6.00
C GLY A 221 -2.80 -9.07 6.85
N LYS A 222 -2.74 -10.40 6.95
CA LYS A 222 -1.71 -11.14 7.69
C LYS A 222 -0.49 -11.42 6.83
N ILE A 223 0.63 -11.68 7.50
CA ILE A 223 1.87 -12.11 6.86
C ILE A 223 1.74 -13.59 6.51
N ILE A 224 2.02 -13.93 5.25
CA ILE A 224 2.13 -15.33 4.80
C ILE A 224 3.59 -15.77 4.90
N ASP A 225 4.49 -14.94 4.34
CA ASP A 225 5.90 -15.28 4.16
C ASP A 225 6.74 -13.98 4.16
N PHE A 226 8.05 -14.09 4.34
CA PHE A 226 8.96 -12.97 4.28
C PHE A 226 10.27 -13.33 3.59
N VAL A 227 10.86 -12.34 2.93
CA VAL A 227 12.14 -12.44 2.23
C VAL A 227 13.15 -11.52 2.89
N LYS A 228 14.27 -12.09 3.31
CA LYS A 228 15.37 -11.37 3.97
C LYS A 228 16.14 -10.49 2.99
N PHE A 229 16.58 -9.33 3.47
CA PHE A 229 17.47 -8.43 2.76
C PHE A 229 18.92 -8.91 2.87
N ASP A 230 19.29 -9.82 1.98
CA ASP A 230 20.65 -10.39 1.93
C ASP A 230 21.24 -10.30 0.51
N THR A 231 22.56 -10.49 0.43
CA THR A 231 23.27 -10.72 -0.83
C THR A 231 22.70 -11.95 -1.55
N GLY A 232 22.60 -11.90 -2.87
CA GLY A 232 21.93 -12.91 -3.68
C GLY A 232 20.42 -12.73 -3.82
N ALA A 233 19.77 -11.84 -3.05
CA ALA A 233 18.35 -11.58 -3.22
C ALA A 233 18.06 -10.76 -4.50
N LEU A 234 16.94 -11.06 -5.15
CA LEU A 234 16.48 -10.40 -6.36
C LEU A 234 15.63 -9.18 -5.98
N ALA A 235 16.04 -8.01 -6.44
CA ALA A 235 15.48 -6.73 -6.01
C ALA A 235 15.15 -5.80 -7.18
N MET A 236 14.08 -5.03 -7.01
CA MET A 236 13.66 -3.95 -7.87
C MET A 236 13.98 -2.59 -7.25
N ILE A 237 14.37 -1.63 -8.08
CA ILE A 237 14.64 -0.27 -7.62
C ILE A 237 13.37 0.59 -7.71
N THR A 238 13.02 1.24 -6.61
CA THR A 238 11.81 2.07 -6.50
C THR A 238 12.06 3.56 -6.71
N GLY A 239 13.31 4.03 -6.70
CA GLY A 239 13.61 5.47 -6.81
C GLY A 239 15.02 5.79 -7.33
N GLY A 240 15.21 7.04 -7.75
CA GLY A 240 16.46 7.51 -8.37
C GLY A 240 16.54 7.22 -9.88
N ARG A 241 17.73 7.38 -10.46
CA ARG A 241 17.96 7.24 -11.92
C ARG A 241 17.79 5.79 -12.43
N ASN A 242 18.00 4.82 -11.54
CA ASN A 242 17.92 3.38 -11.81
C ASN A 242 16.54 2.79 -11.49
N MET A 243 15.51 3.63 -11.27
CA MET A 243 14.16 3.20 -10.95
C MET A 243 13.57 2.24 -12.01
N GLY A 244 12.92 1.17 -11.52
CA GLY A 244 12.31 0.11 -12.32
C GLY A 244 13.29 -0.89 -12.91
N ARG A 245 14.59 -0.79 -12.58
CA ARG A 245 15.55 -1.86 -12.85
C ARG A 245 15.39 -3.02 -11.86
N VAL A 246 15.66 -4.23 -12.32
CA VAL A 246 15.60 -5.46 -11.51
C VAL A 246 16.93 -6.20 -11.64
N GLY A 247 17.57 -6.45 -10.50
CA GLY A 247 18.84 -7.15 -10.44
C GLY A 247 19.04 -7.89 -9.12
N VAL A 248 20.07 -8.74 -9.11
CA VAL A 248 20.52 -9.48 -7.93
C VAL A 248 21.46 -8.60 -7.12
N ILE A 249 21.29 -8.59 -5.79
CA ILE A 249 22.17 -7.87 -4.87
C ILE A 249 23.51 -8.61 -4.81
N THR A 250 24.60 -7.91 -5.13
CA THR A 250 25.96 -8.47 -5.09
C THR A 250 26.64 -8.16 -3.77
N HIS A 251 26.79 -6.86 -3.49
CA HIS A 251 27.50 -6.35 -2.33
C HIS A 251 26.77 -5.18 -1.68
N ARG A 252 26.89 -5.07 -0.35
CA ARG A 252 26.33 -3.97 0.43
C ARG A 252 27.47 -3.24 1.14
N GLU A 253 27.64 -1.97 0.79
CA GLU A 253 28.56 -1.05 1.47
C GLU A 253 27.82 -0.34 2.59
N ARG A 254 28.33 -0.50 3.81
CA ARG A 254 27.86 0.25 4.97
C ARG A 254 28.83 1.38 5.23
N HIS A 255 28.27 2.58 5.39
CA HIS A 255 29.01 3.77 5.80
C HIS A 255 28.41 4.28 7.10
N ASP A 256 29.21 4.38 8.15
CA ASP A 256 28.74 4.86 9.44
C ASP A 256 28.41 6.35 9.35
N GLY A 257 27.21 6.72 9.83
CA GLY A 257 26.67 8.08 9.69
C GLY A 257 26.21 8.45 8.27
N GLY A 258 26.43 7.59 7.28
CA GLY A 258 26.08 7.80 5.88
C GLY A 258 24.91 6.94 5.38
N PHE A 259 24.57 7.08 4.11
CA PHE A 259 23.63 6.18 3.45
C PHE A 259 24.35 4.93 2.99
N ALA A 260 23.87 3.75 3.38
CA ALA A 260 24.35 2.48 2.85
C ALA A 260 24.07 2.38 1.34
N ILE A 261 25.07 1.91 0.60
CA ILE A 261 25.04 1.74 -0.85
C ILE A 261 24.95 0.24 -1.15
N VAL A 262 24.16 -0.10 -2.16
CA VAL A 262 23.94 -1.47 -2.61
C VAL A 262 24.34 -1.56 -4.08
N HIS A 263 25.19 -2.53 -4.38
CA HIS A 263 25.60 -2.90 -5.73
C HIS A 263 24.66 -3.99 -6.24
N LEU A 264 24.04 -3.75 -7.39
CA LEU A 264 23.15 -4.71 -8.03
C LEU A 264 23.67 -5.06 -9.42
N LYS A 265 23.36 -6.29 -9.84
CA LYS A 265 23.69 -6.82 -11.17
C LYS A 265 22.41 -7.24 -11.88
N ASP A 266 22.14 -6.67 -13.04
CA ASP A 266 21.00 -7.02 -13.89
C ASP A 266 21.20 -8.40 -14.55
N ALA A 267 20.15 -8.92 -15.21
CA ALA A 267 20.21 -10.17 -15.97
C ALA A 267 21.12 -10.12 -17.22
N LEU A 268 21.47 -8.91 -17.71
CA LEU A 268 22.45 -8.70 -18.79
C LEU A 268 23.84 -8.37 -18.24
N ASP A 269 24.11 -8.77 -17.00
CA ASP A 269 25.37 -8.54 -16.28
C ASP A 269 25.79 -7.07 -16.07
N ASN A 270 24.93 -6.11 -16.44
CA ASN A 270 25.14 -4.69 -16.15
C ASN A 270 25.10 -4.45 -14.64
N THR A 271 26.16 -3.83 -14.11
CA THR A 271 26.24 -3.46 -12.69
C THR A 271 25.82 -2.00 -12.49
N PHE A 272 25.12 -1.74 -11.39
CA PHE A 272 24.74 -0.38 -11.00
C PHE A 272 24.55 -0.27 -9.50
N THR A 273 24.63 0.95 -8.98
CA THR A 273 24.55 1.24 -7.55
C THR A 273 23.29 2.03 -7.20
N THR A 274 22.76 1.77 -6.01
CA THR A 274 21.65 2.54 -5.44
C THR A 274 21.75 2.62 -3.93
N ARG A 275 20.99 3.53 -3.32
CA ARG A 275 20.85 3.59 -1.85
C ARG A 275 19.96 2.44 -1.37
N GLU A 276 20.26 1.88 -0.21
CA GLU A 276 19.47 0.80 0.43
C GLU A 276 17.98 1.16 0.59
N SER A 277 17.66 2.45 0.81
CA SER A 277 16.29 2.94 0.91
C SER A 277 15.44 2.64 -0.32
N ASN A 278 16.06 2.68 -1.50
CA ASN A 278 15.39 2.58 -2.79
C ASN A 278 15.31 1.13 -3.30
N VAL A 279 16.04 0.20 -2.68
CA VAL A 279 16.01 -1.22 -3.02
C VAL A 279 14.75 -1.86 -2.43
N PHE A 280 14.03 -2.63 -3.23
CA PHE A 280 12.85 -3.38 -2.80
C PHE A 280 13.01 -4.83 -3.23
N ILE A 281 12.98 -5.77 -2.29
CA ILE A 281 13.20 -7.18 -2.59
C ILE A 281 11.93 -7.76 -3.19
N ILE A 282 12.07 -8.53 -4.25
CA ILE A 282 10.94 -9.19 -4.91
C ILE A 282 11.04 -10.72 -4.87
N GLY A 283 12.19 -11.28 -4.52
CA GLY A 283 12.39 -12.72 -4.31
C GLY A 283 13.85 -13.05 -3.97
N GLN A 284 14.15 -14.34 -3.82
CA GLN A 284 15.54 -14.83 -3.73
C GLN A 284 16.02 -15.22 -5.12
N ASP A 285 15.76 -16.45 -5.58
CA ASP A 285 16.14 -16.90 -6.92
C ASP A 285 15.07 -16.57 -7.97
N LYS A 286 13.81 -16.73 -7.59
CA LYS A 286 12.64 -16.48 -8.44
C LYS A 286 11.85 -15.30 -7.91
N PRO A 287 11.36 -14.40 -8.79
CA PRO A 287 10.52 -13.30 -8.36
C PRO A 287 9.17 -13.85 -7.85
N LEU A 288 8.73 -13.38 -6.69
CA LEU A 288 7.41 -13.72 -6.13
C LEU A 288 6.24 -13.08 -6.90
N ILE A 289 6.55 -12.21 -7.86
CA ILE A 289 5.59 -11.40 -8.60
C ILE A 289 5.89 -11.47 -10.09
N SER A 290 4.84 -11.41 -10.90
CA SER A 290 4.97 -11.18 -12.33
C SER A 290 5.63 -9.81 -12.61
N LEU A 291 6.61 -9.81 -13.52
CA LEU A 291 7.36 -8.62 -13.92
C LEU A 291 6.80 -8.01 -15.21
N PRO A 292 6.87 -6.67 -15.36
CA PRO A 292 6.43 -5.99 -16.58
C PRO A 292 7.32 -6.33 -17.78
N LYS A 293 6.85 -5.93 -18.97
CA LYS A 293 7.56 -6.16 -20.24
C LYS A 293 9.02 -5.70 -20.14
N GLY A 294 9.94 -6.60 -20.49
CA GLY A 294 11.38 -6.35 -20.38
C GLY A 294 12.01 -6.75 -19.04
N LYS A 295 11.25 -7.39 -18.13
CA LYS A 295 11.75 -8.01 -16.88
C LYS A 295 12.64 -7.11 -16.02
N GLY A 296 12.50 -5.78 -16.14
CA GLY A 296 13.33 -4.81 -15.41
C GLY A 296 14.73 -4.58 -15.98
N VAL A 297 15.04 -5.06 -17.18
CA VAL A 297 16.32 -4.78 -17.85
C VAL A 297 16.22 -3.47 -18.63
N LYS A 298 17.04 -2.49 -18.26
CA LYS A 298 17.08 -1.18 -18.95
C LYS A 298 18.13 -1.19 -20.05
N LEU A 299 17.65 -1.22 -21.28
CA LEU A 299 18.46 -1.12 -22.50
C LEU A 299 19.24 0.21 -22.58
N THR A 300 20.29 0.22 -23.39
CA THR A 300 21.01 1.44 -23.73
C THR A 300 20.16 2.35 -24.63
N ILE A 301 20.53 3.63 -24.73
CA ILE A 301 19.76 4.61 -25.54
C ILE A 301 19.76 4.20 -27.02
N ALA A 302 20.89 3.66 -27.52
CA ALA A 302 21.02 3.18 -28.89
C ALA A 302 20.11 1.98 -29.14
N GLU A 303 20.18 0.94 -28.29
CA GLU A 303 19.32 -0.24 -28.38
C GLU A 303 17.83 0.12 -28.31
N GLU A 304 17.45 1.06 -27.44
CA GLU A 304 16.06 1.48 -27.32
C GLU A 304 15.58 2.20 -28.60
N ARG A 305 16.44 3.05 -29.18
CA ARG A 305 16.16 3.73 -30.45
C ARG A 305 15.99 2.73 -31.58
N ASP A 306 16.90 1.77 -31.69
CA ASP A 306 16.89 0.80 -32.77
C ASP A 306 15.71 -0.16 -32.64
N LYS A 307 15.36 -0.57 -31.41
CA LYS A 307 14.13 -1.30 -31.11
C LYS A 307 12.87 -0.52 -31.50
N ARG A 308 12.84 0.79 -31.23
CA ARG A 308 11.71 1.66 -31.61
C ARG A 308 11.59 1.81 -33.13
N ARG A 309 12.72 1.89 -33.85
CA ARG A 309 12.75 1.93 -35.32
C ARG A 309 12.24 0.62 -35.90
N ALA A 310 12.73 -0.52 -35.41
CA ALA A 310 12.27 -1.83 -35.84
C ALA A 310 10.75 -2.02 -35.65
N GLN A 311 10.21 -1.54 -34.52
CA GLN A 311 8.76 -1.56 -34.25
C GLN A 311 7.94 -0.60 -35.12
N ALA A 312 8.54 0.42 -35.70
CA ALA A 312 7.85 1.39 -36.57
C ALA A 312 7.89 0.96 -38.05
N THR A 313 8.83 0.10 -38.42
CA THR A 313 8.93 -0.49 -39.76
C THR A 313 8.01 -1.71 -39.91
N GLN A 314 7.69 -2.38 -38.81
CA GLN A 314 6.65 -3.43 -38.73
C GLN A 314 5.25 -2.82 -38.68
#